data_AF-A0A354I493-F1
#
_entry.id   AF-A0A354I493-F1
#
_cell.length_a   1.000
_cell.length_b   1.000
_cell.length_c   1.000
_cell.angle_alpha   90.00
_cell.angle_beta   90.00
_cell.angle_gamma   90.00
#
_symmetry.space_group_name_H-M   'P 1'
#
loop_
_entity.id
_entity.type
_entity.pdbx_description
1 polymer ?
#
loop_
_entity_poly.entity_id
_entity_poly.type
_entity_poly.pdbx_seq_one_letter_code
_entity_poly.pdbx_strand_id
1 'polypeptide(L)'
;MEGILEYGTVRLYYVVPEVGHAVSACYVHGTKEMAQRIAKVLEGRQTGVFAIEGEDWNADLSPWSAPAVFKGETDFAGGADVYLDLLCNRVIPQTEETLGLNVVRRGLMGYSLAGLFSVYAMYKTALFSEIASVSG
;
A
#
# COMPACT_ATOMS: atom_id res chain seq x y z
N MET A 1 7.24 -17.09 -2.03
CA MET A 1 8.27 -16.55 -1.11
C MET A 1 7.65 -15.46 -0.28
N GLU A 2 7.99 -15.36 1.00
CA GLU A 2 7.58 -14.23 1.86
C GLU A 2 8.78 -13.60 2.58
N GLY A 3 8.65 -12.34 2.97
CA GLY A 3 9.70 -11.58 3.67
C GLY A 3 9.27 -10.16 3.98
N ILE A 4 10.21 -9.33 4.43
CA ILE A 4 9.99 -7.92 4.77
C ILE A 4 11.12 -7.06 4.23
N LEU A 5 10.77 -5.87 3.74
CA LEU A 5 11.71 -4.81 3.35
C LEU A 5 11.39 -3.54 4.14
N GLU A 6 12.40 -2.73 4.45
CA GLU A 6 12.26 -1.54 5.28
C GLU A 6 12.79 -0.28 4.58
N TYR A 7 12.04 0.82 4.71
CA TYR A 7 12.26 2.09 4.03
C TYR A 7 12.11 3.26 5.02
N GLY A 8 12.93 3.28 6.07
CA GLY A 8 12.77 4.23 7.17
C GLY A 8 11.68 3.77 8.12
N THR A 9 10.62 4.56 8.29
CA THR A 9 9.46 4.15 9.11
C THR A 9 8.57 3.14 8.40
N VAL A 10 8.52 3.19 7.07
CA VAL A 10 7.69 2.29 6.25
C VAL A 10 8.32 0.90 6.18
N ARG A 11 7.54 -0.11 6.47
CA ARG A 11 7.88 -1.53 6.36
C ARG A 11 6.90 -2.18 5.39
N LEU A 12 7.44 -3.06 4.56
CA LEU A 12 6.69 -3.69 3.50
C LEU A 12 6.86 -5.20 3.58
N TYR A 13 5.85 -5.86 4.14
CA TYR A 13 5.79 -7.31 4.16
C TYR A 13 5.26 -7.82 2.83
N TYR A 14 5.90 -8.83 2.25
CA TYR A 14 5.53 -9.35 0.94
C TYR A 14 5.25 -10.85 0.96
N VAL A 15 4.32 -11.26 0.11
CA VAL A 15 4.08 -12.64 -0.30
C VAL A 15 4.00 -12.66 -1.81
N VAL A 16 5.02 -13.23 -2.46
CA VAL A 16 5.13 -13.28 -3.92
C VAL A 16 5.11 -14.74 -4.41
N PRO A 17 4.55 -15.00 -5.61
CA PRO A 17 4.76 -16.26 -6.33
C PRO A 17 6.27 -16.52 -6.52
N GLU A 18 6.67 -17.74 -6.88
CA GLU A 18 8.09 -18.03 -7.17
C GLU A 18 8.70 -17.03 -8.17
N VAL A 19 9.99 -16.74 -7.98
CA VAL A 19 10.72 -15.62 -8.61
C VAL A 19 10.59 -15.69 -10.14
N GLY A 20 10.20 -14.56 -10.75
CA GLY A 20 10.06 -14.41 -12.21
C GLY A 20 8.62 -14.46 -12.76
N HIS A 21 7.60 -14.66 -11.90
CA HIS A 21 6.23 -14.87 -12.36
C HIS A 21 5.19 -13.83 -11.91
N ALA A 22 5.51 -12.87 -11.04
CA ALA A 22 4.53 -11.84 -10.67
C ALA A 22 4.43 -10.77 -11.76
N VAL A 23 3.29 -10.74 -12.47
CA VAL A 23 2.97 -9.71 -13.48
C VAL A 23 2.05 -8.62 -12.92
N SER A 24 1.42 -8.88 -11.78
CA SER A 24 0.65 -7.90 -11.01
C SER A 24 1.09 -7.82 -9.56
N ALA A 25 0.86 -6.67 -8.94
CA ALA A 25 1.11 -6.42 -7.52
C ALA A 25 -0.14 -5.85 -6.86
N CYS A 26 -0.39 -6.28 -5.62
CA CYS A 26 -1.44 -5.76 -4.76
C CYS A 26 -0.80 -5.16 -3.51
N TYR A 27 -0.83 -3.84 -3.40
CA TYR A 27 -0.37 -3.10 -2.24
C TYR A 27 -1.55 -2.80 -1.34
N VAL A 28 -1.44 -3.14 -0.05
CA VAL A 28 -2.49 -2.92 0.94
C VAL A 28 -1.91 -2.26 2.19
N HIS A 29 -2.53 -1.20 2.68
CA HIS A 29 -2.21 -0.67 3.99
C HIS A 29 -2.76 -1.60 5.07
N GLY A 30 -1.87 -2.23 5.84
CA GLY A 30 -2.20 -3.09 6.96
C GLY A 30 -1.22 -4.26 7.13
N THR A 31 -1.63 -5.31 7.83
CA THR A 31 -0.67 -6.22 8.47
C THR A 31 -0.17 -7.37 7.60
N LYS A 32 0.93 -7.99 8.05
CA LYS A 32 1.42 -9.30 7.58
C LYS A 32 0.30 -10.34 7.42
N GLU A 33 -0.55 -10.51 8.44
CA GLU A 33 -1.61 -11.52 8.42
C GLU A 33 -2.64 -11.24 7.34
N MET A 34 -2.93 -9.96 7.08
CA MET A 34 -3.82 -9.57 5.98
C MET A 34 -3.21 -9.92 4.63
N ALA A 35 -1.93 -9.60 4.40
CA ALA A 35 -1.23 -9.98 3.18
C ALA A 35 -1.22 -11.49 2.96
N GLN A 36 -0.95 -12.28 4.00
CA GLN A 36 -1.00 -13.75 3.92
C GLN A 36 -2.39 -14.28 3.57
N ARG A 37 -3.45 -13.70 4.15
CA ARG A 37 -4.85 -14.07 3.83
C ARG A 37 -5.21 -13.74 2.39
N ILE A 38 -4.84 -12.55 1.92
CA ILE A 38 -5.08 -12.13 0.53
C ILE A 38 -4.29 -13.03 -0.43
N ALA A 39 -3.01 -13.30 -0.14
CA ALA A 39 -2.19 -14.17 -0.96
C ALA A 39 -2.77 -15.59 -1.07
N LYS A 40 -3.35 -16.12 0.01
CA LYS A 40 -4.05 -17.42 0.00
C LYS A 40 -5.29 -17.40 -0.91
N VAL A 41 -6.06 -16.31 -0.91
CA VAL A 41 -7.20 -16.16 -1.83
C VAL A 41 -6.75 -16.06 -3.29
N LEU A 42 -5.57 -15.50 -3.51
CA LEU A 42 -4.96 -15.33 -4.84
C LEU A 42 -4.02 -16.49 -5.23
N GLU A 43 -4.06 -17.61 -4.53
CA GLU A 43 -3.21 -18.77 -4.83
C GLU A 43 -3.38 -19.23 -6.29
N GLY A 44 -2.26 -19.55 -6.95
CA GLY A 44 -2.22 -19.87 -8.38
C GLY A 44 -2.30 -18.67 -9.32
N ARG A 45 -2.46 -17.44 -8.81
CA ARG A 45 -2.34 -16.21 -9.62
C ARG A 45 -0.90 -15.71 -9.64
N GLN A 46 -0.56 -15.01 -10.72
CA GLN A 46 0.71 -14.32 -10.92
C GLN A 46 0.72 -12.93 -10.25
N THR A 47 0.25 -12.86 -9.01
CA THR A 47 0.11 -11.60 -8.25
C THR A 47 0.94 -11.63 -6.97
N GLY A 48 1.85 -10.67 -6.81
CA GLY A 48 2.49 -10.38 -5.53
C GLY A 48 1.56 -9.59 -4.60
N VAL A 49 1.58 -9.89 -3.31
CA VAL A 49 0.81 -9.16 -2.29
C VAL A 49 1.78 -8.50 -1.32
N PHE A 50 1.53 -7.24 -1.02
CA PHE A 50 2.42 -6.37 -0.26
C PHE A 50 1.62 -5.61 0.81
N ALA A 51 1.88 -5.92 2.08
CA ALA A 51 1.35 -5.18 3.22
C ALA A 51 2.29 -4.01 3.56
N ILE A 52 1.76 -2.80 3.55
CA ILE A 52 2.45 -1.57 3.93
C ILE A 52 2.08 -1.26 5.37
N GLU A 53 3.09 -1.06 6.22
CA GLU A 53 2.96 -0.66 7.61
C GLU A 53 3.95 0.46 7.93
N GLY A 54 3.72 1.18 9.04
CA GLY A 54 4.62 2.20 9.56
C GLY A 54 4.33 3.62 9.07
N GLU A 55 3.24 3.79 8.33
CA GLU A 55 2.58 5.07 8.11
C GLU A 55 2.05 5.67 9.43
N ASP A 56 2.11 6.99 9.56
CA ASP A 56 1.29 7.72 10.51
C ASP A 56 -0.14 7.76 9.97
N TRP A 57 -1.03 6.96 10.57
CA TRP A 57 -2.39 6.77 10.07
C TRP A 57 -3.14 8.09 9.83
N ASN A 58 -3.06 9.06 10.75
CA ASN A 58 -3.81 10.31 10.63
C ASN A 58 -3.08 11.35 9.80
N ALA A 59 -1.75 11.33 9.76
CA ALA A 59 -0.98 12.28 8.96
C ALA A 59 -0.80 11.83 7.51
N ASP A 60 -0.29 10.63 7.28
CA ASP A 60 0.15 10.14 5.98
C ASP A 60 -1.03 9.74 5.08
N LEU A 61 -2.13 9.25 5.64
CA LEU A 61 -3.28 8.79 4.85
C LEU A 61 -4.33 9.88 4.60
N SER A 62 -4.22 11.05 5.24
CA SER A 62 -5.20 12.13 5.09
C SER A 62 -4.86 13.04 3.90
N PRO A 63 -5.78 13.22 2.92
CA PRO A 63 -5.54 14.13 1.79
C PRO A 63 -5.50 15.61 2.15
N TRP A 64 -6.22 15.98 3.21
CA TRP A 64 -6.34 17.36 3.68
C TRP A 64 -6.26 17.40 5.20
N SER A 65 -5.85 18.54 5.73
CA SER A 65 -5.89 18.77 7.16
C SER A 65 -7.34 18.88 7.64
N ALA A 66 -7.69 18.19 8.72
CA ALA A 66 -9.01 18.24 9.32
C ALA A 66 -8.94 17.94 10.82
N PRO A 67 -9.83 18.50 11.64
CA PRO A 67 -9.91 18.13 13.05
C PRO A 67 -10.21 16.63 13.22
N ALA A 68 -9.75 16.05 14.32
CA ALA A 68 -10.10 14.68 14.70
C ALA A 68 -11.61 14.49 14.78
N VAL A 69 -12.11 13.31 14.35
CA VAL A 69 -13.54 12.98 14.43
C VAL A 69 -13.95 12.79 15.89
N PHE A 70 -13.12 12.15 16.69
CA PHE A 70 -13.39 11.88 18.10
C PHE A 70 -12.54 12.74 19.02
N LYS A 71 -13.13 13.11 20.16
CA LYS A 71 -12.47 13.94 21.16
C LYS A 71 -11.27 13.20 21.76
N GLY A 72 -10.09 13.82 21.69
CA GLY A 72 -8.85 13.29 22.26
C GLY A 72 -8.00 12.48 21.30
N GLU A 73 -8.44 12.31 20.05
CA GLU A 73 -7.63 11.76 18.97
C GLU A 73 -6.78 12.85 18.29
N THR A 74 -5.80 12.42 17.51
CA THR A 74 -4.93 13.31 16.72
C THR A 74 -5.68 13.84 15.51
N ASP A 75 -5.53 15.13 15.21
CA ASP A 75 -6.05 15.73 13.99
C ASP A 75 -5.44 15.07 12.74
N PHE A 76 -6.18 15.13 11.63
CA PHE A 76 -5.68 14.72 10.33
C PHE A 76 -4.76 15.82 9.78
N ALA A 77 -3.53 15.47 9.42
CA ALA A 77 -2.52 16.46 9.08
C ALA A 77 -2.56 16.92 7.61
N GLY A 78 -3.09 16.11 6.69
CA GLY A 78 -3.07 16.40 5.24
C GLY A 78 -1.77 15.99 4.55
N GLY A 79 -1.10 14.93 5.03
CA GLY A 79 0.23 14.51 4.57
C GLY A 79 0.24 13.60 3.33
N ALA A 80 -0.92 13.27 2.76
CA ALA A 80 -1.02 12.25 1.71
C ALA A 80 -0.18 12.51 0.45
N ASP A 81 0.07 13.77 0.08
CA ASP A 81 0.94 14.06 -1.07
C ASP A 81 2.39 13.64 -0.82
N VAL A 82 2.93 13.91 0.36
CA VAL A 82 4.29 13.54 0.74
C VAL A 82 4.41 12.03 0.86
N TYR A 83 3.42 11.40 1.48
CA TYR A 83 3.41 9.96 1.66
C TYR A 83 3.25 9.21 0.32
N LEU A 84 2.37 9.68 -0.57
CA LEU A 84 2.20 9.10 -1.91
C LEU A 84 3.47 9.25 -2.75
N ASP A 85 4.16 10.38 -2.66
CA ASP A 85 5.45 10.59 -3.32
C ASP A 85 6.51 9.58 -2.83
N LEU A 86 6.61 9.36 -1.52
CA LEU A 86 7.47 8.35 -0.92
C LEU A 86 7.15 6.94 -1.45
N LEU A 87 5.87 6.59 -1.52
CA LEU A 87 5.44 5.28 -2.05
C LEU A 87 5.83 5.12 -3.53
N CYS A 88 5.51 6.10 -4.37
CA CYS A 88 5.68 6.01 -5.81
C CYS A 88 7.13 6.09 -6.26
N ASN A 89 7.94 6.92 -5.62
CA ASN A 89 9.29 7.23 -6.07
C ASN A 89 10.39 6.47 -5.33
N ARG A 90 10.05 5.81 -4.22
CA ARG A 90 11.03 5.06 -3.43
C ARG A 90 10.57 3.67 -3.06
N VAL A 91 9.51 3.55 -2.27
CA VAL A 91 9.14 2.26 -1.63
C VAL A 91 8.79 1.21 -2.68
N ILE A 92 7.86 1.52 -3.59
CA ILE A 92 7.36 0.56 -4.59
C ILE A 92 8.44 0.19 -5.62
N PRO A 93 9.11 1.15 -6.30
CA PRO A 93 10.12 0.81 -7.29
C PRO A 93 11.28 0.00 -6.71
N GLN A 94 11.78 0.38 -5.53
CA GLN A 94 12.89 -0.33 -4.89
C GLN A 94 12.48 -1.73 -4.42
N THR A 95 11.25 -1.89 -3.94
CA THR A 95 10.70 -3.22 -3.59
C THR A 95 10.70 -4.14 -4.79
N GLU A 96 10.12 -3.69 -5.90
CA GLU A 96 9.98 -4.50 -7.11
C GLU A 96 11.35 -4.83 -7.73
N GLU A 97 12.28 -3.88 -7.75
CA GLU A 97 13.66 -4.09 -8.21
C GLU A 97 14.40 -5.10 -7.33
N THR A 98 14.35 -4.93 -6.00
CA THR A 98 15.01 -5.82 -5.02
C THR A 98 14.53 -7.26 -5.16
N LEU A 99 13.23 -7.45 -5.44
CA LEU A 99 12.61 -8.76 -5.60
C LEU A 99 12.68 -9.28 -7.05
N GLY A 100 13.25 -8.52 -7.99
CA GLY A 100 13.38 -8.90 -9.40
C GLY A 100 12.03 -9.10 -10.10
N LEU A 101 11.03 -8.29 -9.77
CA LEU A 101 9.66 -8.42 -10.27
C LEU A 101 9.44 -7.60 -11.55
N ASN A 102 8.63 -8.13 -12.47
CA ASN A 102 8.25 -7.44 -13.71
C ASN A 102 6.76 -7.05 -13.66
N VAL A 103 6.42 -6.17 -12.70
CA VAL A 103 5.04 -5.78 -12.42
C VAL A 103 4.54 -4.80 -13.49
N VAL A 104 3.49 -5.19 -14.21
CA VAL A 104 2.83 -4.37 -15.24
C VAL A 104 1.47 -3.82 -14.81
N ARG A 105 0.89 -4.36 -13.73
CA ARG A 105 -0.36 -3.85 -13.13
C ARG A 105 -0.23 -3.76 -11.62
N ARG A 106 -0.66 -2.65 -11.04
CA ARG A 106 -0.58 -2.39 -9.59
C ARG A 106 -1.96 -2.04 -9.07
N GLY A 107 -2.38 -2.74 -8.03
CA GLY A 107 -3.55 -2.41 -7.21
C GLY A 107 -3.12 -1.72 -5.93
N LEU A 108 -3.82 -0.67 -5.51
CA LEU A 108 -3.73 -0.10 -4.16
C LEU A 108 -5.05 -0.30 -3.42
N MET A 109 -4.97 -0.88 -2.23
CA MET A 109 -6.12 -1.26 -1.43
C MET A 109 -6.03 -0.68 -0.01
N GLY A 110 -7.18 -0.30 0.55
CA GLY A 110 -7.23 0.20 1.92
C GLY A 110 -8.62 0.14 2.54
N TYR A 111 -8.64 0.04 3.87
CA TYR A 111 -9.85 0.07 4.69
C TYR A 111 -9.95 1.40 5.46
N SER A 112 -11.16 1.95 5.58
CA SER A 112 -11.40 3.21 6.30
C SER A 112 -10.56 4.34 5.70
N LEU A 113 -9.75 5.02 6.51
CA LEU A 113 -8.88 6.11 6.04
C LEU A 113 -7.90 5.67 4.95
N ALA A 114 -7.39 4.44 4.98
CA ALA A 114 -6.58 3.90 3.89
C ALA A 114 -7.38 3.70 2.59
N GLY A 115 -8.70 3.47 2.69
CA GLY A 115 -9.61 3.43 1.55
C GLY A 115 -9.76 4.82 0.91
N LEU A 116 -9.93 5.86 1.72
CA LEU A 116 -9.91 7.25 1.27
C LEU A 116 -8.58 7.58 0.57
N PHE A 117 -7.45 7.22 1.18
CA PHE A 117 -6.12 7.39 0.59
C PHE A 117 -5.99 6.68 -0.75
N SER A 118 -6.55 5.47 -0.89
CA SER A 118 -6.48 4.71 -2.14
C SER A 118 -7.25 5.41 -3.27
N VAL A 119 -8.46 5.93 -2.99
CA VAL A 119 -9.21 6.74 -3.97
C VAL A 119 -8.47 8.03 -4.30
N TYR A 120 -7.91 8.70 -3.29
CA TYR A 120 -7.12 9.89 -3.47
C TYR A 120 -5.93 9.66 -4.41
N ALA A 121 -5.14 8.61 -4.17
CA ALA A 121 -3.98 8.25 -4.97
C ALA A 121 -4.32 8.06 -6.46
N MET A 122 -5.50 7.51 -6.78
CA MET A 122 -6.00 7.35 -8.14
C MET A 122 -6.03 8.66 -8.94
N TYR A 123 -6.32 9.78 -8.28
CA TYR A 123 -6.38 11.10 -8.92
C TYR A 123 -5.02 11.79 -9.01
N LYS A 124 -4.00 11.25 -8.36
CA LYS A 124 -2.67 11.89 -8.20
C LYS A 124 -1.57 11.21 -8.98
N THR A 125 -1.71 9.92 -9.29
CA THR A 125 -0.69 9.15 -10.00
C THR A 125 -1.31 8.10 -10.92
N ALA A 126 -0.62 7.80 -12.02
CA ALA A 126 -0.96 6.70 -12.93
C ALA A 126 -0.29 5.36 -12.54
N LEU A 127 0.49 5.33 -11.44
CA LEU A 127 1.23 4.13 -11.01
C LEU A 127 0.29 2.94 -10.72
N PHE A 128 -0.91 3.22 -10.22
CA PHE A 128 -1.92 2.22 -9.89
C PHE A 128 -2.98 2.15 -10.98
N SER A 129 -3.16 0.96 -11.55
CA SER A 129 -4.20 0.69 -12.55
C SER A 129 -5.53 0.29 -11.92
N GLU A 130 -5.49 -0.13 -10.64
CA GLU A 130 -6.63 -0.70 -9.91
C GLU A 130 -6.63 -0.13 -8.49
N ILE A 131 -7.82 0.15 -7.95
CA ILE A 131 -8.00 0.66 -6.58
C ILE A 131 -9.12 -0.11 -5.90
N ALA A 132 -8.94 -0.44 -4.62
CA ALA A 132 -10.03 -0.92 -3.76
C ALA A 132 -10.16 -0.06 -2.50
N SER A 133 -11.27 0.65 -2.38
CA SER A 133 -11.66 1.35 -1.15
C SER A 133 -12.72 0.56 -0.41
N VAL A 134 -12.42 0.17 0.82
CA VAL A 134 -13.35 -0.55 1.70
C VAL A 134 -13.71 0.37 2.85
N SER A 135 -14.94 0.88 2.87
CA SER A 135 -15.42 1.82 3.90
C SER A 135 -14.60 3.12 3.99
N GLY A 136 -14.00 3.57 2.88
CA GLY A 136 -13.23 4.81 2.79
C GLY A 136 -13.98 5.99 2.22
#